data_AF-A0A502FSB5-F1
#
_entry.id   AF-A0A502FSB5-F1
#
_cell.length_a   1.000
_cell.length_b   1.000
_cell.length_c   1.000
_cell.angle_alpha   90.00
_cell.angle_beta   90.00
_cell.angle_gamma   90.00
#
_symmetry.space_group_name_H-M   'P 1'
#
loop_
_entity.id
_entity.type
_entity.pdbx_description
1 polymer ?
#
loop_
_entity_poly.entity_id
_entity_poly.type
_entity_poly.pdbx_seq_one_letter_code
_entity_poly.pdbx_strand_id
1 'polypeptide(L)'
;MDRTLPLAALGLLAALAGPAAAHVTLDRAELPADSSLRVALRVTHGCGGAATTGLRVTVPPELRGARPMPHAGFALAIGGSPAGPAAAGPHAGHGTHGAPAGQAGPAGHAGHAGHGDRAAPAAGEIAWTGGRLDDAFYDEFVLLIRTPAEPGALLRFPVVQECEGGVVARWTEDPVAARGAEGQGPAPVARVVARAP
;
A
#
# COMPACT_ATOMS: atom_id res chain seq x y z
N MET A 1 -68.00 -9.08 -28.10
CA MET A 1 -66.75 -9.79 -27.75
C MET A 1 -65.65 -8.73 -27.72
N ASP A 2 -65.62 -7.94 -26.65
CA ASP A 2 -64.71 -6.80 -26.52
C ASP A 2 -63.37 -7.29 -25.99
N ARG A 3 -62.34 -7.18 -26.82
CA ARG A 3 -60.96 -7.50 -26.48
C ARG A 3 -60.27 -6.24 -25.97
N THR A 4 -60.21 -6.09 -24.65
CA THR A 4 -59.37 -5.11 -23.97
C THR A 4 -57.92 -5.59 -23.99
N LEU A 5 -57.05 -4.88 -24.70
CA LEU A 5 -55.59 -5.07 -24.70
C LEU A 5 -55.00 -4.27 -23.51
N PRO A 6 -54.23 -4.87 -22.58
CA PRO A 6 -53.58 -4.12 -21.53
C PRO A 6 -52.33 -3.40 -22.07
N LEU A 7 -52.18 -2.13 -21.68
CA LEU A 7 -50.98 -1.33 -21.90
C LEU A 7 -49.74 -2.07 -21.39
N ALA A 8 -48.75 -2.25 -22.28
CA ALA A 8 -47.42 -2.69 -21.91
C ALA A 8 -46.77 -1.64 -21.02
N ALA A 9 -46.51 -2.00 -19.75
CA ALA A 9 -45.73 -1.19 -18.83
C ALA A 9 -44.26 -1.19 -19.27
N LEU A 10 -43.80 -0.05 -19.80
CA LEU A 10 -42.38 0.20 -20.07
C LEU A 10 -41.68 0.46 -18.72
N GLY A 11 -41.21 -0.61 -18.08
CA GLY A 11 -40.46 -0.54 -16.83
C GLY A 11 -39.11 0.15 -17.03
N LEU A 12 -38.95 1.35 -16.45
CA LEU A 12 -37.67 2.04 -16.35
C LEU A 12 -36.75 1.27 -15.38
N LEU A 13 -35.85 0.44 -15.93
CA LEU A 13 -34.72 -0.08 -15.16
C LEU A 13 -33.72 1.06 -14.92
N ALA A 14 -33.87 1.76 -13.80
CA ALA A 14 -32.81 2.61 -13.28
C ALA A 14 -31.64 1.71 -12.86
N ALA A 15 -30.55 1.73 -13.63
CA ALA A 15 -29.32 1.06 -13.28
C ALA A 15 -28.79 1.66 -11.95
N LEU A 16 -28.77 0.85 -10.89
CA LEU A 16 -28.04 1.16 -9.68
C LEU A 16 -26.54 1.07 -9.99
N ALA A 17 -25.97 2.16 -10.52
CA ALA A 17 -24.53 2.33 -10.57
C ALA A 17 -24.03 2.37 -9.12
N GLY A 18 -23.49 1.24 -8.64
CA GLY A 18 -22.82 1.20 -7.35
C GLY A 18 -21.65 2.19 -7.34
N PRO A 19 -21.26 2.72 -6.16
CA PRO A 19 -20.11 3.61 -6.08
C PRO A 19 -18.89 2.92 -6.68
N ALA A 20 -18.22 3.56 -7.64
CA ALA A 20 -16.94 3.11 -8.14
C ALA A 20 -15.96 3.11 -6.96
N ALA A 21 -15.60 1.93 -6.47
CA ALA A 21 -14.72 1.77 -5.32
C ALA A 21 -13.28 2.06 -5.75
N ALA A 22 -12.94 3.34 -5.73
CA ALA A 22 -11.63 3.89 -6.05
C ALA A 22 -10.55 3.69 -4.97
N HIS A 23 -10.88 2.93 -3.93
CA HIS A 23 -10.05 2.84 -2.74
C HIS A 23 -8.97 1.78 -2.90
N VAL A 24 -7.77 2.07 -2.42
CA VAL A 24 -6.78 1.03 -2.16
C VAL A 24 -7.37 0.05 -1.14
N THR A 25 -7.25 -1.25 -1.38
CA THR A 25 -7.81 -2.29 -0.50
C THR A 25 -6.75 -3.28 -0.06
N LEU A 26 -7.03 -4.02 1.01
CA LEU A 26 -6.28 -5.23 1.34
C LEU A 26 -6.94 -6.43 0.67
N ASP A 27 -6.13 -7.38 0.22
CA ASP A 27 -6.61 -8.65 -0.34
C ASP A 27 -7.38 -9.50 0.68
N ARG A 28 -7.21 -9.24 1.98
CA ARG A 28 -7.87 -9.97 3.07
C ARG A 28 -8.29 -9.05 4.21
N ALA A 29 -9.51 -9.25 4.70
CA ALA A 29 -10.06 -8.50 5.85
C ALA A 29 -9.70 -9.13 7.20
N GLU A 30 -9.27 -10.39 7.23
CA GLU A 30 -8.92 -11.13 8.44
C GLU A 30 -7.54 -11.80 8.34
N LEU A 31 -6.77 -11.71 9.41
CA LEU A 31 -5.42 -12.25 9.52
C LEU A 31 -5.30 -13.12 10.78
N PRO A 32 -4.84 -14.38 10.69
CA PRO A 32 -4.64 -15.19 11.88
C PRO A 32 -3.58 -14.58 12.81
N ALA A 33 -3.84 -14.61 14.11
CA ALA A 33 -2.85 -14.27 15.12
C ALA A 33 -1.61 -15.18 15.04
N ASP A 34 -0.48 -14.66 15.50
CA ASP A 34 0.83 -15.29 15.53
C ASP A 34 1.26 -15.98 14.22
N SER A 35 1.00 -15.36 13.08
CA SER A 35 1.28 -15.95 11.76
C SER A 35 2.20 -15.08 10.91
N SER A 36 3.03 -15.75 10.10
CA SER A 36 3.80 -15.12 9.03
C SER A 36 3.09 -15.37 7.71
N LEU A 37 2.71 -14.32 6.99
CA LEU A 37 1.88 -14.46 5.80
C LEU A 37 2.04 -13.31 4.82
N ARG A 38 1.67 -13.59 3.56
CA ARG A 38 1.54 -12.59 2.50
C ARG A 38 0.21 -11.84 2.66
N VAL A 39 0.28 -10.52 2.49
CA VAL A 39 -0.88 -9.64 2.21
C VAL A 39 -0.54 -8.72 1.05
N ALA A 40 -1.56 -8.23 0.35
CA ALA A 40 -1.40 -7.32 -0.78
C ALA A 40 -2.30 -6.10 -0.63
N LEU A 41 -1.71 -4.93 -0.88
CA LEU A 41 -2.44 -3.70 -1.11
C LEU A 41 -2.77 -3.61 -2.60
N ARG A 42 -4.06 -3.59 -2.91
CA ARG A 42 -4.58 -3.54 -4.27
C ARG A 42 -4.85 -2.09 -4.66
N VAL A 43 -4.10 -1.60 -5.64
CA VAL A 43 -4.32 -0.31 -6.28
C VAL A 43 -5.14 -0.58 -7.53
N THR A 44 -6.35 -0.04 -7.62
CA THR A 44 -7.31 -0.39 -8.69
C THR A 44 -7.28 0.56 -9.88
N HIS A 45 -6.74 1.77 -9.69
CA HIS A 45 -6.53 2.78 -10.73
C HIS A 45 -5.58 3.88 -10.22
N GLY A 46 -5.37 4.91 -11.03
CA GLY A 46 -4.56 6.09 -10.73
C GLY A 46 -5.27 7.14 -9.85
N CYS A 47 -4.79 8.37 -9.84
CA CYS A 47 -5.42 9.46 -9.06
C CYS A 47 -6.13 10.41 -10.02
N GLY A 48 -7.47 10.37 -10.06
CA GLY A 48 -8.26 11.27 -10.90
C GLY A 48 -7.87 11.22 -12.39
N GLY A 49 -7.55 10.03 -12.91
CA GLY A 49 -7.10 9.84 -14.30
C GLY A 49 -5.58 9.84 -14.50
N ALA A 50 -4.79 10.27 -13.50
CA ALA A 50 -3.33 10.30 -13.59
C ALA A 50 -2.71 8.95 -13.18
N ALA A 51 -1.71 8.48 -13.94
CA ALA A 51 -1.00 7.24 -13.63
C ALA A 51 -0.32 7.29 -12.25
N THR A 52 -0.30 6.15 -11.55
CA THR A 52 0.39 5.99 -10.27
C THR A 52 1.88 5.91 -10.48
N THR A 53 2.65 6.69 -9.73
CA THR A 53 4.12 6.70 -9.76
C THR A 53 4.76 6.30 -8.43
N GLY A 54 3.97 6.27 -7.36
CA GLY A 54 4.43 5.78 -6.07
C GLY A 54 3.33 5.36 -5.12
N LEU A 55 3.68 4.45 -4.22
CA LEU A 55 2.84 4.01 -3.11
C LEU A 55 3.65 4.04 -1.83
N ARG A 56 3.21 4.86 -0.87
CA ARG A 56 3.75 4.92 0.50
C ARG A 56 2.77 4.31 1.47
N VAL A 57 3.27 3.46 2.36
CA VAL A 57 2.48 2.70 3.31
C VAL A 57 3.08 2.87 4.69
N THR A 58 2.27 3.37 5.61
CA THR A 58 2.63 3.37 7.03
C THR A 58 2.42 1.96 7.58
N VAL A 59 3.46 1.36 8.13
CA VAL A 59 3.37 0.02 8.74
C VAL A 59 2.58 0.11 10.06
N PRO A 60 1.51 -0.69 10.24
CA PRO A 60 0.79 -0.73 11.50
C PRO A 60 1.74 -1.14 12.64
N PRO A 61 1.81 -0.37 13.75
CA PRO A 61 2.76 -0.63 14.84
C PRO A 61 2.50 -1.93 15.59
N GLU A 62 1.30 -2.51 15.45
CA GLU A 62 0.96 -3.80 16.04
C GLU A 62 1.66 -4.96 15.32
N LEU A 63 2.08 -4.78 14.07
CA LEU A 63 2.84 -5.81 13.36
C LEU A 63 4.17 -6.07 14.04
N ARG A 64 4.49 -7.35 14.26
CA ARG A 64 5.80 -7.77 14.77
C ARG A 64 6.89 -7.72 13.71
N GLY A 65 6.50 -7.50 12.44
CA GLY A 65 7.40 -7.28 11.31
C GLY A 65 6.61 -7.13 10.02
N ALA A 66 7.13 -6.30 9.11
CA ALA A 66 6.61 -6.14 7.76
C ALA A 66 7.78 -6.05 6.78
N ARG A 67 7.76 -6.88 5.74
CA ARG A 67 8.79 -6.91 4.70
C ARG A 67 8.13 -6.72 3.34
N PRO A 68 8.39 -5.62 2.65
CA PRO A 68 7.90 -5.42 1.30
C PRO A 68 8.58 -6.35 0.30
N MET A 69 7.80 -6.81 -0.68
CA MET A 69 8.33 -7.49 -1.85
C MET A 69 8.79 -6.45 -2.88
N PRO A 70 9.93 -6.67 -3.57
CA PRO A 70 10.28 -5.89 -4.74
C PRO A 70 9.14 -5.90 -5.76
N HIS A 71 8.84 -4.73 -6.32
CA HIS A 71 7.83 -4.57 -7.35
C HIS A 71 8.52 -4.14 -8.63
N ALA A 72 8.28 -4.84 -9.74
CA ALA A 72 8.95 -4.52 -11.01
C ALA A 72 8.68 -3.06 -11.39
N GLY A 73 9.74 -2.34 -11.77
CA GLY A 73 9.66 -0.92 -12.16
C GLY A 73 9.64 0.09 -11.02
N PHE A 74 9.40 -0.32 -9.76
CA PHE A 74 9.40 0.60 -8.61
C PHE A 74 10.65 0.39 -7.74
N ALA A 75 11.30 1.50 -7.37
CA ALA A 75 12.35 1.51 -6.36
C ALA A 75 11.72 1.33 -4.97
N LEU A 76 12.34 0.50 -4.13
CA LEU A 76 11.82 0.15 -2.81
C LEU A 76 12.67 0.80 -1.70
N ALA A 77 12.01 1.50 -0.78
CA ALA A 77 12.61 2.06 0.44
C ALA A 77 11.84 1.63 1.70
N ILE A 78 12.56 1.45 2.81
CA ILE A 78 12.02 1.02 4.12
C ILE A 78 12.60 1.93 5.20
N GLY A 79 11.78 2.39 6.15
CA GLY A 79 12.23 3.09 7.34
C GLY A 79 12.33 4.61 7.21
N GLY A 80 11.70 5.20 6.17
CA GLY A 80 11.47 6.64 6.14
C GLY A 80 10.48 7.07 7.23
N SER A 81 10.65 8.28 7.77
CA SER A 81 9.56 8.94 8.50
C SER A 81 8.35 9.11 7.56
N PRO A 82 7.10 9.08 8.06
CA PRO A 82 5.92 9.33 7.25
C PRO A 82 6.08 10.67 6.52
N ALA A 83 6.25 10.63 5.21
CA ALA A 83 6.66 11.81 4.45
C ALA A 83 5.46 12.72 4.17
N GLY A 84 5.53 13.96 4.70
CA GLY A 84 4.92 15.12 4.07
C GLY A 84 5.47 15.33 2.64
N PRO A 85 4.92 16.27 1.85
CA PRO A 85 5.04 16.28 0.39
C PRO A 85 6.50 16.24 -0.08
N ALA A 86 6.87 15.17 -0.78
CA ALA A 86 8.20 14.98 -1.35
C ALA A 86 8.34 15.82 -2.63
N ALA A 87 9.32 16.72 -2.62
CA ALA A 87 9.76 17.48 -3.78
C ALA A 87 10.46 16.57 -4.79
N ALA A 88 10.11 16.75 -6.08
CA ALA A 88 10.79 16.13 -7.20
C ALA A 88 12.23 16.66 -7.34
N GLY A 89 13.21 15.76 -7.49
CA GLY A 89 14.58 16.08 -7.88
C GLY A 89 15.03 15.17 -9.03
N PRO A 90 15.73 15.69 -10.05
CA PRO A 90 16.06 14.92 -11.25
C PRO A 90 17.27 13.99 -11.04
N HIS A 91 17.24 12.85 -11.73
CA HIS A 91 18.35 11.91 -11.85
C HIS A 91 19.58 12.58 -12.48
N ALA A 92 20.72 12.54 -11.77
CA ALA A 92 22.03 12.87 -12.31
C ALA A 92 22.87 11.59 -12.41
N GLY A 93 23.54 11.44 -13.56
CA GLY A 93 24.13 10.21 -14.04
C GLY A 93 25.51 9.85 -13.47
N HIS A 94 25.95 8.69 -13.94
CA HIS A 94 27.26 8.09 -13.76
C HIS A 94 28.40 9.02 -14.22
N GLY A 95 29.32 9.33 -13.30
CA GLY A 95 30.59 10.01 -13.58
C GLY A 95 31.70 9.49 -12.67
N THR A 96 32.68 8.83 -13.29
CA THR A 96 33.94 8.38 -12.68
C THR A 96 34.93 9.54 -12.56
N HIS A 97 35.71 9.60 -11.47
CA HIS A 97 37.18 9.75 -11.42
C HIS A 97 37.69 10.39 -10.11
N GLY A 98 38.77 9.81 -9.56
CA GLY A 98 39.81 10.55 -8.83
C GLY A 98 39.88 10.34 -7.33
N ALA A 99 40.69 9.37 -6.88
CA ALA A 99 41.29 9.37 -5.54
C ALA A 99 42.48 10.37 -5.49
N PRO A 100 42.95 10.79 -4.30
CA PRO A 100 43.98 9.96 -3.65
C PRO A 100 43.92 9.84 -2.12
N ALA A 101 44.51 8.72 -1.69
CA ALA A 101 45.20 8.32 -0.45
C ALA A 101 45.10 9.15 0.85
N GLY A 102 44.80 8.45 1.95
CA GLY A 102 45.00 8.93 3.31
C GLY A 102 44.65 7.94 4.43
N GLN A 103 45.53 6.96 4.65
CA GLN A 103 45.84 6.28 5.93
C GLN A 103 44.85 5.31 6.61
N ALA A 104 45.43 4.18 7.02
CA ALA A 104 44.79 2.96 7.49
C ALA A 104 44.61 2.91 9.02
N GLY A 105 43.52 2.26 9.45
CA GLY A 105 43.28 1.76 10.81
C GLY A 105 42.60 0.38 10.72
N PRO A 106 42.78 -0.52 11.71
CA PRO A 106 42.91 -1.95 11.45
C PRO A 106 41.60 -2.70 11.21
N ALA A 107 41.75 -3.77 10.42
CA ALA A 107 40.74 -4.75 10.08
C ALA A 107 40.22 -5.50 11.32
N GLY A 108 38.95 -5.26 11.65
CA GLY A 108 38.12 -6.19 12.43
C GLY A 108 37.34 -7.08 11.47
N HIS A 109 37.46 -8.38 11.63
CA HIS A 109 36.88 -9.40 10.75
C HIS A 109 35.40 -9.18 10.44
N ALA A 110 35.09 -9.19 9.14
CA ALA A 110 33.73 -9.29 8.63
C ALA A 110 33.12 -10.63 9.06
N GLY A 111 32.26 -10.59 10.08
CA GLY A 111 31.35 -11.70 10.36
C GLY A 111 30.36 -11.83 9.19
N HIS A 112 30.29 -13.01 8.59
CA HIS A 112 29.23 -13.35 7.65
C HIS A 112 27.87 -13.14 8.32
N ALA A 113 27.17 -12.08 7.91
CA ALA A 113 25.77 -11.89 8.27
C ALA A 113 24.97 -13.05 7.64
N GLY A 114 24.49 -13.95 8.48
CA GLY A 114 23.62 -15.04 8.07
C GLY A 114 22.36 -14.52 7.37
N HIS A 115 21.81 -15.34 6.48
CA HIS A 115 20.48 -15.14 5.90
C HIS A 115 19.41 -15.36 6.99
N GLY A 116 19.17 -14.33 7.80
CA GLY A 116 18.17 -14.34 8.86
C GLY A 116 18.40 -13.16 9.80
N ASP A 117 17.33 -12.51 10.23
CA ASP A 117 17.32 -11.63 11.42
C ASP A 117 17.78 -10.17 11.30
N ARG A 118 17.58 -9.54 10.13
CA ARG A 118 17.17 -8.12 10.16
C ARG A 118 15.67 -8.02 9.96
N ALA A 119 14.93 -8.22 11.05
CA ALA A 119 13.59 -7.67 11.16
C ALA A 119 13.72 -6.14 11.04
N ALA A 120 13.10 -5.55 10.02
CA ALA A 120 12.96 -4.09 9.95
C ALA A 120 12.22 -3.60 11.21
N PRO A 121 12.55 -2.42 11.75
CA PRO A 121 11.82 -1.87 12.88
C PRO A 121 10.33 -1.75 12.52
N ALA A 122 9.46 -2.20 13.42
CA ALA A 122 8.01 -2.24 13.25
C ALA A 122 7.33 -0.85 13.15
N ALA A 123 8.09 0.24 13.29
CA ALA A 123 7.63 1.61 13.10
C ALA A 123 8.41 2.22 11.93
N GLY A 124 7.76 2.34 10.77
CA GLY A 124 8.36 2.96 9.60
C GLY A 124 7.40 3.05 8.42
N GLU A 125 7.77 3.86 7.45
CA GLU A 125 7.15 3.90 6.13
C GLU A 125 7.84 2.89 5.20
N ILE A 126 7.03 2.24 4.36
CA ILE A 126 7.47 1.48 3.18
C ILE A 126 7.07 2.30 1.96
N ALA A 127 7.98 2.48 1.01
CA ALA A 127 7.70 3.22 -0.23
C ALA A 127 8.15 2.44 -1.46
N TRP A 128 7.24 2.29 -2.43
CA TRP A 128 7.54 1.91 -3.80
C TRP A 128 7.40 3.15 -4.68
N THR A 129 8.46 3.62 -5.34
CA THR A 129 8.44 4.89 -6.09
C THR A 129 9.15 4.82 -7.43
N GLY A 130 8.87 5.78 -8.31
CA GLY A 130 9.53 5.92 -9.62
C GLY A 130 9.08 4.93 -10.68
N GLY A 131 8.15 4.03 -10.35
CA GLY A 131 7.48 3.18 -11.32
C GLY A 131 6.33 3.89 -11.99
N ARG A 132 5.55 3.13 -12.76
CA ARG A 132 4.36 3.64 -13.44
C ARG A 132 3.31 2.54 -13.53
N LEU A 133 2.10 2.86 -13.08
CA LEU A 133 0.88 2.06 -13.27
C LEU A 133 -0.18 2.98 -13.88
N ASP A 134 -0.55 2.72 -15.14
CA ASP A 134 -1.54 3.57 -15.82
C ASP A 134 -2.89 3.50 -15.12
N ASP A 135 -3.65 4.59 -15.20
CA ASP A 135 -4.94 4.74 -14.53
C ASP A 135 -5.95 3.63 -14.85
N ALA A 136 -5.89 3.07 -16.06
CA ALA A 136 -6.78 2.00 -16.49
C ALA A 136 -6.43 0.61 -15.95
N PHE A 137 -5.30 0.46 -15.24
CA PHE A 137 -4.81 -0.83 -14.76
C PHE A 137 -4.79 -0.89 -13.23
N TYR A 138 -4.90 -2.11 -12.73
CA TYR A 138 -4.75 -2.43 -11.32
C TYR A 138 -3.45 -3.18 -11.07
N ASP A 139 -2.90 -3.07 -9.86
CA ASP A 139 -1.73 -3.81 -9.43
C ASP A 139 -1.76 -4.12 -7.92
N GLU A 140 -0.86 -5.00 -7.49
CA GLU A 140 -0.75 -5.44 -6.10
C GLU A 140 0.65 -5.17 -5.52
N PHE A 141 0.68 -4.37 -4.45
CA PHE A 141 1.90 -4.11 -3.68
C PHE A 141 1.94 -5.03 -2.46
N VAL A 142 2.89 -5.95 -2.45
CA VAL A 142 2.86 -7.12 -1.57
C VAL A 142 3.79 -6.96 -0.37
N LEU A 143 3.28 -7.36 0.80
CA LEU A 143 4.00 -7.42 2.07
C LEU A 143 4.01 -8.86 2.60
N LEU A 144 5.16 -9.31 3.09
CA LEU A 144 5.25 -10.44 4.02
C LEU A 144 5.26 -9.89 5.45
N ILE A 145 4.22 -10.19 6.21
CA ILE A 145 4.00 -9.64 7.56
C ILE A 145 4.10 -10.73 8.63
N ARG A 146 4.42 -10.32 9.87
CA ARG A 146 4.24 -11.12 11.10
C ARG A 146 3.17 -10.45 11.96
N THR A 147 2.04 -11.13 12.13
CA THR A 147 0.91 -10.60 12.91
C THR A 147 1.20 -10.61 14.42
N PRO A 148 0.46 -9.80 15.21
CA PRO A 148 0.48 -9.87 16.67
C PRO A 148 0.26 -11.29 17.19
N ALA A 149 0.83 -11.60 18.35
CA ALA A 149 0.62 -12.90 18.99
C ALA A 149 -0.85 -13.11 19.41
N GLU A 150 -1.50 -12.04 19.88
CA GLU A 150 -2.88 -12.07 20.36
C GLU A 150 -3.88 -11.62 19.28
N PRO A 151 -5.08 -12.22 19.22
CA PRO A 151 -6.16 -11.73 18.37
C PRO A 151 -6.76 -10.43 18.90
N GLY A 152 -7.58 -9.78 18.07
CA GLY A 152 -8.38 -8.60 18.44
C GLY A 152 -7.85 -7.27 17.92
N ALA A 153 -6.59 -7.19 17.48
CA ALA A 153 -6.05 -5.99 16.86
C ALA A 153 -6.76 -5.65 15.54
N LEU A 154 -6.95 -4.36 15.27
CA LEU A 154 -7.36 -3.84 13.97
C LEU A 154 -6.15 -3.18 13.32
N LEU A 155 -5.51 -3.89 12.39
CA LEU A 155 -4.37 -3.36 11.65
C LEU A 155 -4.87 -2.34 10.64
N ARG A 156 -4.34 -1.13 10.71
CA ARG A 156 -4.59 -0.06 9.74
C ARG A 156 -3.34 0.16 8.92
N PHE A 157 -3.50 0.18 7.60
CA PHE A 157 -2.41 0.44 6.66
C PHE A 157 -2.68 1.77 5.97
N PRO A 158 -2.36 2.93 6.58
CA PRO A 158 -2.45 4.21 5.90
C PRO A 158 -1.64 4.20 4.60
N VAL A 159 -2.26 4.63 3.50
CA VAL A 159 -1.64 4.66 2.18
C VAL A 159 -1.68 6.07 1.60
N VAL A 160 -0.56 6.48 1.00
CA VAL A 160 -0.47 7.65 0.13
C VAL A 160 -0.05 7.17 -1.26
N GLN A 161 -0.86 7.45 -2.27
CA GLN A 161 -0.57 7.15 -3.67
C GLN A 161 -0.16 8.45 -4.34
N GLU A 162 1.04 8.42 -4.88
CA GLU A 162 1.60 9.48 -5.69
C GLU A 162 1.28 9.18 -7.14
N CYS A 163 0.80 10.18 -7.87
CA CYS A 163 0.43 10.07 -9.27
C CYS A 163 1.12 11.16 -10.10
N GLU A 164 1.13 10.96 -11.41
CA GLU A 164 1.71 11.91 -12.36
C GLU A 164 1.11 13.32 -12.21
N GLY A 165 1.90 14.34 -12.54
CA GLY A 165 1.50 15.74 -12.35
C GLY A 165 1.46 16.20 -10.89
N GLY A 166 1.97 15.39 -9.95
CA GLY A 166 1.99 15.72 -8.52
C GLY A 166 0.65 15.52 -7.83
N VAL A 167 -0.30 14.83 -8.47
CA VAL A 167 -1.58 14.46 -7.86
C VAL A 167 -1.32 13.44 -6.75
N VAL A 168 -1.99 13.61 -5.61
CA VAL A 168 -1.84 12.72 -4.45
C VAL A 168 -3.22 12.33 -3.93
N ALA A 169 -3.43 11.02 -3.77
CA ALA A 169 -4.59 10.46 -3.09
C ALA A 169 -4.16 9.83 -1.75
N ARG A 170 -5.02 9.92 -0.74
CA ARG A 170 -4.72 9.52 0.65
C ARG A 170 -5.83 8.63 1.19
N TRP A 171 -5.48 7.41 1.56
CA TRP A 171 -6.35 6.48 2.30
C TRP A 171 -5.76 6.32 3.69
N THR A 172 -5.97 7.34 4.52
CA THR A 172 -5.34 7.44 5.85
C THR A 172 -6.36 7.59 6.96
N GLU A 173 -7.63 7.83 6.62
CA GLU A 173 -8.69 8.06 7.59
C GLU A 173 -9.02 6.79 8.38
N ASP A 174 -9.55 6.98 9.59
CA ASP A 174 -10.03 5.88 10.42
C ASP A 174 -11.34 5.30 9.81
N PRO A 175 -11.39 4.03 9.37
CA PRO A 175 -12.62 3.40 8.87
C PRO A 175 -13.87 3.43 9.75
N VAL A 176 -13.76 3.62 11.06
CA VAL A 176 -14.93 3.82 11.93
C VAL A 176 -15.40 5.27 11.87
N ALA A 177 -14.47 6.23 11.86
CA ALA A 177 -14.79 7.66 11.75
C ALA A 177 -15.21 8.07 10.32
N ALA A 178 -14.71 7.37 9.29
CA ALA A 178 -14.99 7.65 7.89
C ALA A 178 -16.39 7.19 7.43
N ARG A 179 -17.17 6.48 8.28
CA ARG A 179 -18.53 6.07 7.94
C ARG A 179 -19.44 7.31 7.80
N GLY A 180 -19.74 7.68 6.56
CA GLY A 180 -20.62 8.83 6.25
C GLY A 180 -19.90 10.19 6.26
N ALA A 181 -18.57 10.20 6.33
CA ALA A 181 -17.76 11.41 6.17
C ALA A 181 -17.40 11.62 4.68
N GLU A 182 -17.31 12.88 4.24
CA GLU A 182 -16.68 13.22 2.96
C GLU A 182 -15.14 13.17 3.11
N GLY A 183 -14.47 12.41 2.24
CA GLY A 183 -13.02 12.18 2.30
C GLY A 183 -12.51 11.28 1.16
N GLN A 184 -11.18 11.20 0.94
CA GLN A 184 -10.59 10.32 -0.08
C GLN A 184 -10.73 8.81 0.24
N GLY A 185 -11.17 8.49 1.45
CA GLY A 185 -11.52 7.14 1.86
C GLY A 185 -10.68 6.62 3.02
N PRO A 186 -11.18 5.58 3.71
CA PRO A 186 -10.52 5.03 4.88
C PRO A 186 -9.23 4.29 4.51
N ALA A 187 -8.29 4.25 5.46
CA ALA A 187 -7.15 3.35 5.35
C ALA A 187 -7.61 1.89 5.21
N PRO A 188 -6.95 1.09 4.34
CA PRO A 188 -7.12 -0.35 4.32
C PRO A 188 -6.94 -0.95 5.72
N VAL A 189 -7.84 -1.87 6.08
CA VAL A 189 -7.82 -2.53 7.39
C VAL A 189 -7.95 -4.04 7.32
N ALA A 190 -7.33 -4.70 8.29
CA ALA A 190 -7.57 -6.10 8.55
C ALA A 190 -7.65 -6.38 10.06
N ARG A 191 -8.56 -7.25 10.46
CA ARG A 191 -8.71 -7.71 11.83
C ARG A 191 -7.82 -8.91 12.09
N VAL A 192 -7.10 -8.90 13.22
CA VAL A 192 -6.39 -10.09 13.68
C VAL A 192 -7.38 -10.99 14.40
N VAL A 193 -7.55 -12.21 13.90
CA VAL A 193 -8.49 -13.21 14.43
C VAL A 193 -7.73 -14.36 15.09
N ALA A 194 -8.42 -15.14 15.92
CA ALA A 194 -7.83 -16.33 16.50
C ALA A 194 -7.30 -17.25 15.39
N ARG A 195 -6.10 -17.80 15.59
CA ARG A 195 -5.58 -18.82 14.68
C ARG A 195 -6.42 -20.08 14.83
N ALA A 196 -6.87 -20.64 13.72
CA ALA A 196 -7.48 -21.96 13.73
C ALA A 196 -6.48 -22.99 14.31
N PRO A 197 -6.96 -23.97 15.09
CA PRO A 197 -6.10 -25.01 15.68
C PRO A 197 -5.36 -25.84 14.63
#